data_AF-A0A0M3Q9J6-F1
#
_entry.id   AF-A0A0M3Q9J6-F1
#
_cell.length_a   1.000
_cell.length_b   1.000
_cell.length_c   1.000
_cell.angle_alpha   90.00
_cell.angle_beta   90.00
_cell.angle_gamma   90.00
#
_symmetry.space_group_name_H-M   'P 1'
#
loop_
_entity.id
_entity.type
_entity.pdbx_description
1 polymer ?
#
loop_
_entity_poly.entity_id
_entity_poly.type
_entity_poly.pdbx_seq_one_letter_code
_entity_poly.pdbx_strand_id
1 'polypeptide(L)'
;MWESVDKLPIHDSWKPVLRPLAADIAALGAWLEGEPDGFLPPEPDVFHAFAYPFDQVKVLIMGQDPYPTPGHAMGLSFSTHPAVRPLPRSLTNIFKELSSDLGIEGIPDTGDLRPWCEQGVALFNRVLTVHPGAAGSHKGKGWEKITQHAITALAQRNQPLVAILWGKQAQDVQKFLGETPAICTAHPSPLSASRGFFGSRPFSTANEMLKNLGATPINWQL
;
A
#
# COMPACT_ATOMS: atom_id res chain seq x y z
N MET A 1 -11.85 17.54 10.36
CA MET A 1 -11.66 16.50 9.32
C MET A 1 -12.04 15.12 9.89
N TRP A 2 -12.57 14.19 9.07
CA TRP A 2 -12.84 12.77 9.43
C TRP A 2 -13.60 12.48 10.74
N GLU A 3 -14.64 13.27 11.03
CA GLU A 3 -15.42 13.17 12.27
C GLU A 3 -16.17 11.83 12.44
N SER A 4 -16.37 11.07 11.36
CA SER A 4 -17.02 9.77 11.39
C SER A 4 -16.44 8.85 10.33
N VAL A 5 -16.20 7.59 10.71
CA VAL A 5 -15.80 6.50 9.81
C VAL A 5 -16.84 6.29 8.69
N ASP A 6 -18.12 6.52 8.97
CA ASP A 6 -19.18 6.31 7.99
C ASP A 6 -19.17 7.37 6.87
N LYS A 7 -18.50 8.51 7.09
CA LYS A 7 -18.30 9.59 6.11
C LYS A 7 -16.96 9.50 5.37
N LEU A 8 -16.07 8.57 5.74
CA LEU A 8 -14.80 8.40 5.05
C LEU A 8 -15.01 7.88 3.62
N PRO A 9 -14.16 8.26 2.65
CA PRO A 9 -14.20 7.77 1.28
C PRO A 9 -13.62 6.34 1.18
N ILE A 10 -14.25 5.39 1.89
CA ILE A 10 -13.83 3.99 1.97
C ILE A 10 -14.98 3.07 1.58
N HIS A 11 -14.65 1.84 1.17
CA HIS A 11 -15.66 0.82 0.91
C HIS A 11 -16.40 0.45 2.21
N ASP A 12 -17.70 0.16 2.10
CA ASP A 12 -18.55 -0.12 3.27
C ASP A 12 -18.05 -1.29 4.13
N SER A 13 -17.41 -2.29 3.51
CA SER A 13 -16.85 -3.43 4.24
C SER A 13 -15.65 -3.08 5.14
N TRP A 14 -15.01 -1.91 4.95
CA TRP A 14 -13.97 -1.41 5.86
C TRP A 14 -14.54 -0.63 7.05
N LYS A 15 -15.75 -0.09 6.95
CA LYS A 15 -16.36 0.69 8.05
C LYS A 15 -16.41 -0.07 9.38
N PRO A 16 -16.91 -1.33 9.47
CA PRO A 16 -16.89 -2.06 10.73
C PRO A 16 -15.46 -2.33 11.24
N VAL A 17 -14.49 -2.50 10.34
CA VAL A 17 -13.09 -2.73 10.69
C VAL A 17 -12.46 -1.47 11.28
N LEU A 18 -12.74 -0.28 10.73
CA LEU A 18 -12.13 0.96 11.20
C LEU A 18 -12.91 1.67 12.32
N ARG A 19 -14.18 1.31 12.55
CA ARG A 19 -15.03 1.91 13.60
C ARG A 19 -14.41 1.89 15.02
N PRO A 20 -13.72 0.82 15.47
CA PRO A 20 -13.03 0.82 16.76
C PRO A 20 -11.94 1.90 16.90
N LEU A 21 -11.48 2.48 15.79
CA LEU A 21 -10.45 3.50 15.72
C LEU A 21 -10.98 4.89 15.37
N ALA A 22 -12.31 5.10 15.41
CA ALA A 22 -12.93 6.36 15.00
C ALA A 22 -12.34 7.59 15.74
N ALA A 23 -12.08 7.46 17.05
CA ALA A 23 -11.47 8.53 17.84
C ALA A 23 -10.02 8.82 17.43
N ASP A 24 -9.22 7.79 17.12
CA ASP A 24 -7.84 7.96 16.64
C ASP A 24 -7.81 8.62 15.26
N ILE A 25 -8.72 8.22 14.37
CA ILE A 25 -8.87 8.80 13.02
C ILE A 25 -9.27 10.28 13.11
N ALA A 26 -10.27 10.62 13.94
CA ALA A 26 -10.69 12.00 14.14
C ALA A 26 -9.58 12.87 14.74
N ALA A 27 -8.83 12.34 15.71
CA ALA A 27 -7.68 13.04 16.30
C ALA A 27 -6.57 13.30 15.28
N LEU A 28 -6.27 12.33 14.40
CA LEU A 28 -5.33 12.53 13.28
C LEU A 28 -5.82 13.57 12.28
N GLY A 29 -7.12 13.56 11.96
CA GLY A 29 -7.72 14.58 11.09
C GLY A 29 -7.59 15.99 11.66
N ALA A 30 -7.90 16.17 12.95
CA ALA A 30 -7.74 17.45 13.64
C ALA A 30 -6.28 17.90 13.73
N TRP A 31 -5.34 16.96 13.94
CA TRP A 31 -3.91 17.27 13.90
C TRP A 31 -3.48 17.74 12.51
N LEU A 32 -3.88 17.04 11.45
CA LEU A 32 -3.55 17.41 10.06
C LEU A 32 -4.14 18.75 9.62
N GLU A 33 -5.30 19.15 10.13
CA GLU A 33 -5.86 20.49 9.89
C GLU A 33 -4.97 21.60 10.46
N GLY A 34 -4.17 21.30 11.49
CA GLY A 34 -3.22 22.22 12.10
C GLY A 34 -1.83 22.23 11.45
N GLU A 35 -1.55 21.38 10.47
CA GLU A 35 -0.22 21.27 9.87
C GLU A 35 0.02 22.42 8.87
N PRO A 36 1.04 23.28 9.10
CA PRO A 36 1.18 24.56 8.40
C PRO A 36 1.52 24.43 6.91
N ASP A 37 2.30 23.41 6.56
CA ASP A 37 2.75 23.15 5.18
C ASP A 37 1.83 22.19 4.42
N GLY A 38 0.69 21.84 5.04
CA GLY A 38 -0.21 20.81 4.55
C GLY A 38 0.43 19.42 4.51
N PHE A 39 -0.23 18.52 3.78
CA PHE A 39 0.18 17.12 3.69
C PHE A 39 -0.19 16.53 2.32
N LEU A 40 0.46 15.41 2.00
CA LEU A 40 0.20 14.58 0.84
C LEU A 40 -0.22 13.18 1.28
N PRO A 41 -1.06 12.46 0.52
CA PRO A 41 -1.81 12.96 -0.63
C PRO A 41 -2.92 13.95 -0.19
N PRO A 42 -3.65 14.59 -1.13
CA PRO A 42 -4.83 15.40 -0.79
C PRO A 42 -5.82 14.61 0.07
N GLU A 43 -6.59 15.31 0.91
CA GLU A 43 -7.51 14.69 1.90
C GLU A 43 -8.40 13.57 1.33
N PRO A 44 -9.05 13.72 0.16
CA PRO A 44 -9.91 12.66 -0.40
C PRO A 44 -9.17 11.36 -0.72
N ASP A 45 -7.86 11.45 -0.97
CA ASP A 45 -7.03 10.31 -1.37
C ASP A 45 -6.37 9.63 -0.17
N VAL A 46 -6.36 10.21 1.04
CA VAL A 46 -5.63 9.63 2.19
C VAL A 46 -6.06 8.19 2.50
N PHE A 47 -7.35 7.91 2.35
CA PHE A 47 -7.92 6.58 2.59
C PHE A 47 -8.17 5.78 1.31
N HIS A 48 -7.63 6.17 0.16
CA HIS A 48 -7.91 5.54 -1.12
C HIS A 48 -7.62 4.02 -1.13
N ALA A 49 -6.61 3.57 -0.39
CA ALA A 49 -6.34 2.14 -0.27
C ALA A 49 -7.50 1.33 0.37
N PHE A 50 -8.36 1.98 1.16
CA PHE A 50 -9.56 1.41 1.77
C PHE A 50 -10.81 1.58 0.89
N ALA A 51 -10.70 2.20 -0.30
CA ALA A 51 -11.82 2.32 -1.24
C ALA A 51 -12.18 1.00 -1.93
N TYR A 52 -11.31 0.00 -1.82
CA TYR A 52 -11.50 -1.34 -2.37
C TYR A 52 -12.09 -2.30 -1.32
N PRO A 53 -12.93 -3.29 -1.71
CA PRO A 53 -13.63 -4.14 -0.74
C PRO A 53 -12.66 -4.95 0.15
N PHE A 54 -12.80 -4.80 1.47
CA PHE A 54 -12.05 -5.56 2.49
C PHE A 54 -12.03 -7.07 2.20
N ASP A 55 -13.20 -7.65 1.90
CA ASP A 55 -13.37 -9.09 1.70
C ASP A 55 -12.82 -9.62 0.37
N GLN A 56 -12.41 -8.73 -0.56
CA GLN A 56 -11.79 -9.12 -1.82
C GLN A 56 -10.26 -9.05 -1.79
N VAL A 57 -9.68 -8.50 -0.72
CA VAL A 57 -8.23 -8.41 -0.59
C VAL A 57 -7.64 -9.81 -0.48
N LYS A 58 -6.69 -10.11 -1.37
CA LYS A 58 -5.93 -11.37 -1.40
C LYS A 58 -4.42 -11.17 -1.46
N VAL A 59 -3.94 -9.98 -1.83
CA VAL A 59 -2.52 -9.60 -1.70
C VAL A 59 -2.41 -8.30 -0.91
N LEU A 60 -1.47 -8.23 0.03
CA LEU A 60 -1.06 -7.01 0.71
C LEU A 60 0.33 -6.60 0.23
N ILE A 61 0.49 -5.39 -0.30
CA ILE A 61 1.80 -4.77 -0.54
C ILE A 61 1.96 -3.61 0.43
N MET A 62 3.09 -3.59 1.13
CA MET A 62 3.35 -2.60 2.17
C MET A 62 4.46 -1.62 1.78
N GLY A 63 4.09 -0.35 1.62
CA GLY A 63 4.99 0.80 1.52
C GLY A 63 5.23 1.49 2.88
N GLN A 64 6.16 2.44 2.89
CA GLN A 64 6.52 3.21 4.09
C GLN A 64 5.52 4.35 4.33
N ASP A 65 5.53 5.34 3.44
CA ASP A 65 4.75 6.56 3.45
C ASP A 65 4.53 7.05 2.01
N PRO A 66 3.61 7.98 1.76
CA PRO A 66 3.34 8.47 0.41
C PRO A 66 4.57 9.12 -0.23
N TYR A 67 4.56 9.26 -1.57
CA TYR A 67 5.59 10.06 -2.23
C TYR A 67 5.54 11.51 -1.70
N PRO A 68 6.68 12.08 -1.25
CA PRO A 68 6.71 13.45 -0.72
C PRO A 68 6.62 14.51 -1.81
N THR A 69 6.69 14.14 -3.10
CA THR A 69 6.58 15.08 -4.22
C THR A 69 5.11 15.42 -4.47
N PRO A 70 4.71 16.71 -4.43
CA PRO A 70 3.35 17.13 -4.76
C PRO A 70 2.89 16.60 -6.12
N GLY A 71 1.64 16.13 -6.20
CA GLY A 71 1.05 15.56 -7.41
C GLY A 71 1.43 14.11 -7.71
N HIS A 72 2.37 13.50 -6.96
CA HIS A 72 2.74 12.09 -7.16
C HIS A 72 1.81 11.15 -6.40
N ALA A 73 1.69 11.34 -5.08
CA ALA A 73 0.93 10.44 -4.22
C ALA A 73 -0.58 10.53 -4.50
N MET A 74 -1.22 9.36 -4.58
CA MET A 74 -2.66 9.22 -4.83
C MET A 74 -3.35 8.28 -3.82
N GLY A 75 -2.76 8.10 -2.64
CA GLY A 75 -3.34 7.26 -1.58
C GLY A 75 -3.11 5.75 -1.69
N LEU A 76 -2.40 5.30 -2.72
CA LEU A 76 -2.03 3.90 -2.93
C LEU A 76 -0.49 3.80 -2.93
N SER A 77 0.07 2.89 -2.12
CA SER A 77 1.53 2.73 -2.03
C SER A 77 2.13 2.48 -3.41
N PHE A 78 3.25 3.15 -3.72
CA PHE A 78 3.98 3.08 -4.99
C PHE A 78 3.26 3.61 -6.24
N SER A 79 1.93 3.69 -6.24
CA SER A 79 1.13 4.22 -7.35
C SER A 79 1.28 5.74 -7.48
N THR A 80 1.15 6.24 -8.70
CA THR A 80 1.09 7.67 -8.99
C THR A 80 -0.08 8.02 -9.89
N HIS A 81 -0.50 9.29 -9.88
CA HIS A 81 -1.47 9.76 -10.89
C HIS A 81 -0.98 9.47 -12.33
N PRO A 82 -1.89 9.15 -13.27
CA PRO A 82 -1.52 8.74 -14.63
C PRO A 82 -0.62 9.73 -15.39
N ALA A 83 -0.77 11.03 -15.13
CA ALA A 83 -0.03 12.10 -15.78
C ALA A 83 1.40 12.30 -15.25
N VAL A 84 1.78 11.65 -14.14
CA VAL A 84 3.08 11.87 -13.47
C VAL A 84 4.22 11.37 -14.34
N ARG A 85 5.08 12.27 -14.80
CA ARG A 85 6.31 11.94 -15.53
C ARG A 85 7.46 12.87 -15.11
N PRO A 86 8.71 12.37 -15.01
CA PRO A 86 9.09 10.96 -15.08
C PRO A 86 8.55 10.15 -13.88
N LEU A 87 8.38 8.84 -14.05
CA LEU A 87 7.92 7.96 -12.97
C LEU A 87 8.91 7.95 -11.79
N PRO A 88 8.44 7.79 -10.54
CA PRO A 88 9.33 7.62 -9.40
C PRO A 88 10.27 6.43 -9.60
N ARG A 89 11.55 6.59 -9.19
CA ARG A 89 12.58 5.56 -9.42
C ARG A 89 12.23 4.20 -8.80
N SER A 90 11.58 4.19 -7.64
CA SER A 90 11.10 2.95 -7.02
C SER A 90 10.07 2.23 -7.89
N LEU A 91 9.12 2.96 -8.48
CA LEU A 91 8.12 2.39 -9.38
C LEU A 91 8.73 1.87 -10.67
N THR A 92 9.68 2.60 -11.25
CA THR A 92 10.45 2.10 -12.40
C THR A 92 11.18 0.79 -12.09
N ASN A 93 11.72 0.64 -10.88
CA ASN A 93 12.35 -0.62 -10.46
C ASN A 93 11.32 -1.74 -10.26
N ILE A 94 10.15 -1.44 -9.69
CA ILE A 94 9.02 -2.39 -9.59
C ILE A 94 8.66 -2.92 -10.98
N PHE A 95 8.52 -2.04 -11.98
CA PHE A 95 8.19 -2.44 -13.35
C PHE A 95 9.29 -3.27 -14.03
N LYS A 96 10.57 -2.97 -13.78
CA LYS A 96 11.68 -3.80 -14.26
C LYS A 96 11.62 -5.22 -13.69
N GLU A 97 11.37 -5.34 -12.39
CA GLU A 97 11.23 -6.64 -11.75
C GLU A 97 9.98 -7.38 -12.24
N LEU A 98 8.86 -6.68 -12.39
CA LEU A 98 7.62 -7.24 -12.93
C LEU A 98 7.82 -7.84 -14.32
N SER A 99 8.44 -7.07 -15.22
CA SER A 99 8.77 -7.51 -16.58
C SER A 99 9.70 -8.72 -16.57
N SER A 100 10.76 -8.69 -15.77
CA SER A 100 11.71 -9.81 -15.66
C SER A 100 11.10 -11.06 -15.02
N ASP A 101 10.19 -10.90 -14.03
CA ASP A 101 9.60 -12.01 -13.30
C ASP A 101 8.55 -12.76 -14.13
N LEU A 102 7.72 -12.01 -14.86
CA LEU A 102 6.57 -12.54 -15.59
C LEU A 102 6.80 -12.66 -17.11
N GLY A 103 7.94 -12.20 -17.62
CA GLY A 103 8.22 -12.18 -19.05
C GLY A 103 7.32 -11.21 -19.83
N ILE A 104 6.82 -10.15 -19.18
CA ILE A 104 5.98 -9.13 -19.81
C ILE A 104 6.88 -8.16 -20.58
N GLU A 105 6.60 -7.96 -21.86
CA GLU A 105 7.32 -7.00 -22.69
C GLU A 105 6.87 -5.56 -22.41
N GLY A 106 7.84 -4.65 -22.35
CA GLY A 106 7.59 -3.22 -22.13
C GLY A 106 7.56 -2.79 -20.66
N ILE A 107 7.66 -1.48 -20.46
CA ILE A 107 7.43 -0.84 -19.15
C ILE A 107 6.07 -0.14 -19.28
N PRO A 108 5.14 -0.34 -18.32
CA PRO A 108 3.88 0.39 -18.29
C PRO A 108 4.13 1.89 -18.49
N ASP A 109 3.36 2.50 -19.39
CA ASP A 109 3.53 3.90 -19.69
C ASP A 109 3.05 4.76 -18.52
N THR A 110 2.05 4.30 -17.76
CA THR A 110 1.46 4.94 -16.58
C THR A 110 2.02 4.38 -15.27
N GLY A 111 2.02 5.21 -14.22
CA GLY A 111 2.35 4.78 -12.86
C GLY A 111 1.12 4.40 -12.01
N ASP A 112 -0.05 4.30 -12.64
CA ASP A 112 -1.32 4.03 -11.99
C ASP A 112 -1.52 2.53 -11.75
N LEU A 113 -1.59 2.14 -10.48
CA LEU A 113 -1.71 0.75 -10.03
C LEU A 113 -3.14 0.38 -9.61
N ARG A 114 -4.14 1.23 -9.87
CA ARG A 114 -5.56 0.90 -9.60
C ARG A 114 -6.02 -0.44 -10.20
N PRO A 115 -5.57 -0.87 -11.40
CA PRO A 115 -5.93 -2.19 -11.93
C PRO A 115 -5.49 -3.37 -11.04
N TRP A 116 -4.45 -3.22 -10.22
CA TRP A 116 -4.08 -4.23 -9.22
C TRP A 116 -5.05 -4.22 -8.04
N CYS A 117 -5.42 -3.03 -7.56
CA CYS A 117 -6.37 -2.89 -6.45
C CYS A 117 -7.76 -3.46 -6.79
N GLU A 118 -8.24 -3.26 -8.02
CA GLU A 118 -9.49 -3.83 -8.54
C GLU A 118 -9.52 -5.36 -8.50
N GLN A 119 -8.35 -6.00 -8.47
CA GLN A 119 -8.19 -7.45 -8.38
C GLN A 119 -7.96 -7.95 -6.95
N GLY A 120 -7.99 -7.08 -5.94
CA GLY A 120 -7.78 -7.43 -4.54
C GLY A 120 -6.34 -7.28 -4.05
N VAL A 121 -5.53 -6.41 -4.67
CA VAL A 121 -4.22 -6.01 -4.13
C VAL A 121 -4.38 -4.77 -3.24
N ALA A 122 -4.22 -4.92 -1.93
CA ALA A 122 -4.18 -3.79 -1.00
C ALA A 122 -2.80 -3.12 -1.03
N LEU A 123 -2.74 -1.90 -1.59
CA LEU A 123 -1.52 -1.08 -1.69
C LEU A 123 -1.43 -0.09 -0.50
N PHE A 124 -0.97 -0.56 0.65
CA PHE A 124 -0.97 0.22 1.89
C PHE A 124 0.38 0.85 2.17
N ASN A 125 0.40 2.09 2.65
CA ASN A 125 1.57 2.64 3.35
C ASN A 125 1.43 2.46 4.86
N ARG A 126 2.54 2.45 5.60
CA ARG A 126 2.53 2.32 7.06
C ARG A 126 2.04 3.59 7.72
N VAL A 127 2.42 4.72 7.12
CA VAL A 127 1.95 6.06 7.42
C VAL A 127 1.17 6.55 6.19
N LEU A 128 -0.03 7.11 6.36
CA LEU A 128 -0.90 7.44 5.21
C LEU A 128 -0.73 8.87 4.68
N THR A 129 0.03 9.71 5.38
CA THR A 129 0.31 11.08 4.97
C THR A 129 1.79 11.44 5.16
N VAL A 130 2.24 12.51 4.49
CA VAL A 130 3.59 13.04 4.60
C VAL A 130 3.58 14.55 4.32
N HIS A 131 4.56 15.29 4.80
CA HIS A 131 4.76 16.67 4.37
C HIS A 131 5.34 16.72 2.95
N PRO A 132 4.97 17.74 2.16
CA PRO A 132 5.64 18.01 0.90
C PRO A 132 7.17 18.08 1.07
N GLY A 133 7.90 17.28 0.29
CA GLY A 133 9.37 17.25 0.27
C GLY A 133 10.04 16.52 1.45
N ALA A 134 9.31 16.07 2.47
CA ALA A 134 9.90 15.53 3.70
C ALA A 134 9.44 14.09 3.99
N ALA A 135 10.05 13.12 3.32
CA ALA A 135 9.79 11.70 3.54
C ALA A 135 9.91 11.31 5.04
N GLY A 136 8.94 10.55 5.53
CA GLY A 136 8.86 10.07 6.91
C GLY A 136 8.43 11.11 7.95
N SER A 137 8.05 12.32 7.54
CA SER A 137 7.73 13.41 8.49
C SER A 137 6.56 13.11 9.44
N HIS A 138 5.60 12.27 9.03
CA HIS A 138 4.41 11.94 9.83
C HIS A 138 4.56 10.59 10.57
N LYS A 139 5.76 10.02 10.59
CA LYS A 139 6.05 8.82 11.37
C LYS A 139 5.82 9.07 12.86
N GLY A 140 5.19 8.11 13.53
CA GLY A 140 4.90 8.15 14.97
C GLY A 140 3.75 9.08 15.35
N LYS A 141 3.00 9.62 14.39
CA LYS A 141 1.86 10.52 14.64
C LYS A 141 0.56 9.79 14.92
N GLY A 142 0.49 8.48 14.64
CA GLY A 142 -0.67 7.64 14.99
C GLY A 142 -1.16 6.75 13.84
N TRP A 143 -0.74 7.02 12.60
CA TRP A 143 -1.13 6.23 11.43
C TRP A 143 -0.79 4.74 11.56
N GLU A 144 0.30 4.42 12.24
CA GLU A 144 0.76 3.06 12.47
C GLU A 144 -0.28 2.22 13.22
N LYS A 145 -1.06 2.82 14.14
CA LYS A 145 -2.14 2.15 14.86
C LYS A 145 -3.25 1.75 13.90
N ILE A 146 -3.65 2.66 13.01
CA ILE A 146 -4.71 2.43 12.02
C ILE A 146 -4.30 1.35 11.03
N THR A 147 -3.13 1.49 10.41
CA THR A 147 -2.67 0.54 9.41
C THR A 147 -2.36 -0.82 10.03
N GLN A 148 -1.92 -0.86 11.30
CA GLN A 148 -1.72 -2.12 12.04
C GLN A 148 -3.05 -2.84 12.28
N HIS A 149 -4.08 -2.12 12.68
CA HIS A 149 -5.39 -2.72 12.90
C HIS A 149 -5.94 -3.29 11.59
N ALA A 150 -5.81 -2.55 10.49
CA ALA A 150 -6.27 -3.00 9.18
C ALA A 150 -5.55 -4.27 8.69
N ILE A 151 -4.22 -4.35 8.78
CA ILE A 151 -3.48 -5.56 8.38
C ILE A 151 -3.77 -6.75 9.30
N THR A 152 -3.97 -6.51 10.60
CA THR A 152 -4.32 -7.56 11.55
C THR A 152 -5.70 -8.11 11.23
N ALA A 153 -6.66 -7.22 10.95
CA ALA A 153 -8.00 -7.62 10.54
C ALA A 153 -7.97 -8.43 9.24
N LEU A 154 -7.17 -8.00 8.24
CA LEU A 154 -7.00 -8.75 6.99
C LEU A 154 -6.46 -10.17 7.23
N ALA A 155 -5.45 -10.31 8.10
CA ALA A 155 -4.81 -11.59 8.42
C ALA A 155 -5.68 -12.51 9.30
N GLN A 156 -6.62 -11.95 10.06
CA GLN A 156 -7.56 -12.70 10.89
C GLN A 156 -8.81 -13.17 10.13
N ARG A 157 -8.99 -12.74 8.88
CA ARG A 157 -10.06 -13.29 8.04
C ARG A 157 -9.78 -14.77 7.75
N ASN A 158 -10.84 -15.56 7.68
CA ASN A 158 -10.77 -16.92 7.14
C ASN A 158 -10.77 -16.89 5.60
N GLN A 159 -9.86 -16.14 4.99
CA GLN A 159 -9.75 -15.94 3.55
C GLN A 159 -8.27 -15.92 3.12
N PRO A 160 -7.94 -16.42 1.92
CA PRO A 160 -6.57 -16.38 1.41
C PRO A 160 -5.97 -14.98 1.39
N LEU A 161 -4.75 -14.86 1.91
CA LEU A 161 -3.97 -13.63 1.89
C LEU A 161 -2.50 -13.98 1.67
N VAL A 162 -1.82 -13.19 0.85
CA VAL A 162 -0.35 -13.22 0.70
C VAL A 162 0.18 -11.82 0.91
N ALA A 163 1.24 -11.67 1.70
CA ALA A 163 1.89 -10.38 1.91
C ALA A 163 3.18 -10.27 1.09
N ILE A 164 3.44 -9.08 0.55
CA ILE A 164 4.68 -8.71 -0.13
C ILE A 164 5.27 -7.54 0.65
N LEU A 165 6.41 -7.78 1.30
CA LEU A 165 7.03 -6.87 2.26
C LEU A 165 8.41 -6.43 1.76
N TRP A 166 8.46 -5.25 1.15
CA TRP A 166 9.67 -4.70 0.55
C TRP A 166 10.45 -3.82 1.54
N GLY A 167 11.60 -4.33 2.00
CA GLY A 167 12.48 -3.65 2.94
C GLY A 167 12.09 -3.80 4.41
N LYS A 168 13.01 -3.41 5.29
CA LYS A 168 12.93 -3.68 6.73
C LYS A 168 11.67 -3.12 7.40
N GLN A 169 11.28 -1.89 7.05
CA GLN A 169 10.11 -1.25 7.66
C GLN A 169 8.79 -1.94 7.27
N ALA A 170 8.69 -2.46 6.05
CA ALA A 170 7.55 -3.28 5.64
C ALA A 170 7.58 -4.64 6.38
N GLN A 171 8.76 -5.26 6.51
CA GLN A 171 8.93 -6.53 7.22
C GLN A 171 8.58 -6.45 8.71
N ASP A 172 8.72 -5.28 9.35
CA ASP A 172 8.30 -5.08 10.74
C ASP A 172 6.79 -5.33 10.96
N VAL A 173 5.97 -5.31 9.91
CA VAL A 173 4.54 -5.62 10.00
C VAL A 173 4.24 -7.12 10.03
N GLN A 174 5.21 -7.97 9.73
CA GLN A 174 5.03 -9.43 9.66
C GLN A 174 4.51 -10.02 10.97
N LYS A 175 4.88 -9.44 12.12
CA LYS A 175 4.37 -9.84 13.44
C LYS A 175 2.85 -9.68 13.61
N PHE A 176 2.20 -8.90 12.74
CA PHE A 176 0.75 -8.68 12.73
C PHE A 176 0.01 -9.56 11.71
N LEU A 177 0.76 -10.32 10.91
CA LEU A 177 0.23 -11.14 9.83
C LEU A 177 -0.13 -12.57 10.25
N GLY A 178 0.18 -12.97 11.50
CA GLY A 178 -0.08 -14.32 11.98
C GLY A 178 0.58 -15.37 11.09
N GLU A 179 -0.23 -16.29 10.56
CA GLU A 179 0.22 -17.37 9.67
C GLU A 179 0.18 -17.00 8.17
N THR A 180 -0.20 -15.76 7.84
CA THR A 180 -0.26 -15.29 6.44
C THR A 180 1.12 -15.43 5.78
N PRO A 181 1.24 -16.14 4.65
CA PRO A 181 2.49 -16.23 3.89
C PRO A 181 3.02 -14.86 3.47
N ALA A 182 4.32 -14.62 3.66
CA ALA A 182 4.95 -13.34 3.36
C ALA A 182 6.20 -13.50 2.49
N ILE A 183 6.27 -12.73 1.42
CA ILE A 183 7.42 -12.60 0.53
C ILE A 183 8.21 -11.37 0.97
N CYS A 184 9.40 -11.58 1.52
CA CYS A 184 10.24 -10.52 2.09
C CYS A 184 11.48 -10.29 1.22
N THR A 185 11.66 -9.06 0.73
CA THR A 185 12.80 -8.71 -0.16
C THR A 185 13.37 -7.34 0.19
N ALA A 186 14.44 -6.92 -0.47
CA ALA A 186 14.95 -5.54 -0.31
C ALA A 186 13.93 -4.52 -0.88
N HIS A 187 13.99 -3.26 -0.44
CA HIS A 187 13.09 -2.23 -0.97
C HIS A 187 13.44 -1.89 -2.45
N PRO A 188 12.46 -1.58 -3.32
CA PRO A 188 12.70 -1.21 -4.74
C PRO A 188 13.41 0.14 -4.94
N SER A 189 13.80 0.83 -3.87
CA SER A 189 14.52 2.11 -3.96
C SER A 189 15.90 1.88 -4.60
N PRO A 190 16.44 2.85 -5.38
CA PRO A 190 17.80 2.78 -5.90
C PRO A 190 18.88 2.45 -4.86
N LEU A 191 18.65 2.81 -3.59
CA LEU A 191 19.60 2.55 -2.49
C LEU A 191 19.74 1.06 -2.13
N SER A 192 18.73 0.25 -2.46
CA SER A 192 18.63 -1.15 -2.00
C SER A 192 18.22 -2.15 -3.09
N ALA A 193 17.73 -1.71 -4.24
CA ALA A 193 17.14 -2.61 -5.23
C ALA A 193 18.12 -3.68 -5.75
N SER A 194 19.38 -3.29 -5.99
CA SER A 194 20.45 -4.21 -6.40
C SER A 194 20.91 -5.17 -5.29
N ARG A 195 20.47 -4.98 -4.06
CA ARG A 195 20.84 -5.81 -2.89
C ARG A 195 19.83 -6.91 -2.58
N GLY A 196 18.90 -7.19 -3.49
CA GLY A 196 17.93 -8.29 -3.36
C GLY A 196 16.47 -7.95 -3.65
N PHE A 197 16.17 -6.82 -4.30
CA PHE A 197 14.86 -6.62 -4.91
C PHE A 197 14.83 -7.21 -6.32
N PHE A 198 15.86 -6.90 -7.12
CA PHE A 198 15.97 -7.47 -8.47
C PHE A 198 16.26 -8.97 -8.43
N GLY A 199 15.52 -9.74 -9.23
CA GLY A 199 15.56 -11.20 -9.25
C GLY A 199 14.82 -11.87 -8.08
N SER A 200 14.06 -11.10 -7.28
CA SER A 200 13.30 -11.64 -6.14
C SER A 200 11.98 -12.28 -6.52
N ARG A 201 11.48 -12.02 -7.74
CA ARG A 201 10.32 -12.67 -8.35
C ARG A 201 9.05 -12.63 -7.47
N PRO A 202 8.67 -11.46 -6.92
CA PRO A 202 7.60 -11.41 -5.93
C PRO A 202 6.21 -11.64 -6.54
N PHE A 203 6.01 -11.38 -7.83
CA PHE A 203 4.71 -11.42 -8.49
C PHE A 203 4.31 -12.85 -8.85
N SER A 204 5.23 -13.61 -9.45
CA SER A 204 5.02 -15.03 -9.75
C SER A 204 4.89 -15.85 -8.46
N THR A 205 5.77 -15.60 -7.49
CA THR A 205 5.73 -16.24 -6.16
C THR A 205 4.40 -15.98 -5.45
N ALA A 206 3.89 -14.73 -5.47
CA ALA A 206 2.60 -14.41 -4.85
C ALA A 206 1.45 -15.15 -5.53
N ASN A 207 1.47 -15.26 -6.86
CA ASN A 207 0.46 -16.02 -7.60
C ASN A 207 0.52 -17.52 -7.31
N GLU A 208 1.70 -18.10 -7.13
CA GLU A 208 1.85 -19.50 -6.70
C GLU A 208 1.29 -19.72 -5.29
N MET A 209 1.62 -18.83 -4.34
CA MET A 209 1.08 -18.89 -2.98
C MET A 209 -0.44 -18.77 -2.97
N LEU A 210 -1.02 -17.84 -3.75
CA LEU A 210 -2.48 -17.72 -3.88
C LEU A 210 -3.13 -19.01 -4.40
N LYS A 211 -2.56 -19.64 -5.44
CA LYS A 211 -3.07 -20.91 -5.97
C LYS A 211 -3.06 -22.00 -4.91
N ASN A 212 -1.99 -22.10 -4.13
CA ASN A 212 -1.87 -23.08 -3.04
C ASN A 212 -2.89 -22.86 -1.92
N LEU A 213 -3.31 -21.60 -1.70
CA LEU A 213 -4.38 -21.23 -0.79
C LEU A 213 -5.78 -21.34 -1.43
N GLY A 214 -5.91 -21.79 -2.67
CA GLY A 214 -7.18 -21.93 -3.39
C GLY A 214 -7.77 -20.61 -3.90
N ALA A 215 -6.97 -19.54 -3.96
CA ALA A 215 -7.39 -18.24 -4.49
C ALA A 215 -6.99 -18.04 -5.95
N THR A 216 -7.79 -17.24 -6.67
CA THR A 216 -7.47 -16.81 -8.03
C THR A 216 -6.21 -15.95 -8.02
N PRO A 217 -5.22 -16.20 -8.90
CA PRO A 217 -4.07 -15.32 -9.11
C PRO A 217 -4.43 -13.87 -9.43
N ILE A 218 -3.46 -12.97 -9.33
CA ILE A 218 -3.54 -11.61 -9.86
C ILE A 218 -3.03 -11.60 -11.31
N ASN A 219 -3.75 -10.92 -12.20
CA ASN A 219 -3.20 -10.48 -13.47
C ASN A 219 -2.40 -9.19 -13.22
N TRP A 220 -1.08 -9.31 -13.17
CA TRP A 220 -0.20 -8.18 -12.85
C TRP A 220 0.10 -7.28 -14.07
N GLN A 221 -0.36 -7.65 -15.27
CA GLN A 221 -0.20 -6.82 -16.45
C GLN A 221 -0.98 -5.50 -16.27
N LEU A 222 -0.33 -4.39 -16.62
CA LEU A 222 -0.84 -3.02 -16.57
C LEU A 222 -0.95 -2.45 -17.98
#